data_AF-A0A955S6P5-F1
#
_entry.id   AF-A0A955S6P5-F1
#
_cell.length_a   1.000
_cell.length_b   1.000
_cell.length_c   1.000
_cell.angle_alpha   90.00
_cell.angle_beta   90.00
_cell.angle_gamma   90.00
#
_symmetry.space_group_name_H-M   'P 1'
#
loop_
_entity.id
_entity.type
_entity.pdbx_description
1 polymer ?
#
loop_
_entity_poly.entity_id
_entity_poly.type
_entity_poly.pdbx_seq_one_letter_code
_entity_poly.pdbx_strand_id
1 'polypeptide(L)'
;MLLAIVLVVLGIAFFVGGIIFILKGVRNDSDDEISAVVPISDIKEIKNMNPNEGWAADEHQAIEQQQKDLLQAQPITLAKAPATARISEGLPLPKDPVATEEKNEEVPAKASTIETDVIKNELEALKLSSRKQIEELKNEKQKLNEALNRELSSRDEKTLSEQEREQLVWKENKLKEAQQALERLTKENQQFSAQYAEQKTKNEQLLQEMAMVRDALEVEKQSLLEKLELHKTEKEEFVAVISTLTQELKELKNKDEQIINESLEKLNIENQDLKAEKQKYLEMIKGLQDDLELIKIKNEQRVQENESAIAQLKVKNTDLEKQIQSRNSEQLDRLQQELALFQKQSQQLKSDNEHLQNTFQQAKEYNERLLEKESILHYELTKSRAQVLGLEKICMDFKIQLEEMQNIRV
;
A
#
# COMPACT_ATOMS: atom_id res chain seq x y z
N MET A 1 -44.04 -1.17 -34.40
CA MET A 1 -43.44 -2.37 -35.05
C MET A 1 -42.11 -2.05 -35.74
N LEU A 2 -42.03 -1.02 -36.58
CA LEU A 2 -40.77 -0.56 -37.22
C LEU A 2 -39.62 -0.26 -36.24
N LEU A 3 -39.90 0.41 -35.11
CA LEU A 3 -38.88 0.74 -34.10
C LEU A 3 -38.24 -0.51 -33.46
N ALA A 4 -39.03 -1.56 -33.25
CA ALA A 4 -38.56 -2.81 -32.65
C ALA A 4 -37.64 -3.58 -33.61
N ILE A 5 -37.94 -3.55 -34.91
CA ILE A 5 -37.11 -4.16 -35.95
C ILE A 5 -35.77 -3.43 -36.04
N VAL A 6 -35.75 -2.10 -35.97
CA VAL A 6 -34.51 -1.31 -36.00
C VAL A 6 -33.60 -1.62 -34.80
N LEU A 7 -34.17 -1.79 -33.60
CA LEU A 7 -33.39 -2.14 -32.40
C LEU A 7 -32.80 -3.55 -32.46
N VAL A 8 -33.54 -4.51 -33.03
CA VAL A 8 -33.03 -5.89 -33.22
C VAL A 8 -31.90 -5.90 -34.25
N VAL A 9 -32.03 -5.16 -35.35
CA VAL A 9 -30.98 -5.05 -36.38
C VAL A 9 -29.72 -4.39 -35.82
N LEU A 10 -29.86 -3.34 -35.01
CA LEU A 10 -28.73 -2.70 -34.30
C LEU A 10 -28.05 -3.66 -33.32
N GLY A 11 -28.82 -4.43 -32.55
CA GLY A 11 -28.27 -5.43 -31.63
C GLY A 11 -27.43 -6.50 -32.33
N ILE A 12 -27.91 -7.00 -33.47
CA ILE A 12 -27.17 -7.97 -34.29
C ILE A 12 -25.88 -7.34 -34.86
N ALA A 13 -25.94 -6.09 -35.32
CA ALA A 13 -24.77 -5.39 -35.84
C ALA A 13 -23.67 -5.19 -34.78
N PHE A 14 -24.03 -4.83 -33.54
CA PHE A 14 -23.09 -4.72 -32.44
C PHE A 14 -22.49 -6.06 -32.01
N PHE A 15 -23.29 -7.13 -32.02
CA PHE A 15 -22.82 -8.47 -31.66
C PHE A 15 -21.81 -9.01 -32.68
N VAL A 16 -22.09 -8.83 -33.98
CA VAL A 16 -21.17 -9.21 -35.06
C VAL A 16 -19.90 -8.33 -35.04
N GLY A 17 -20.04 -7.03 -34.79
CA GLY A 17 -18.90 -6.12 -34.64
C GLY A 17 -17.99 -6.49 -33.46
N GLY A 18 -18.57 -6.86 -32.31
CA GLY A 18 -17.82 -7.30 -31.13
C GLY A 18 -17.04 -8.60 -31.35
N ILE A 19 -17.64 -9.58 -32.04
CA ILE A 19 -16.95 -10.84 -32.38
C ILE A 19 -15.79 -10.59 -33.35
N ILE A 20 -15.96 -9.72 -34.35
CA ILE A 20 -14.89 -9.35 -35.28
C ILE A 20 -13.77 -8.60 -34.56
N PHE A 21 -14.08 -7.74 -33.59
CA PHE A 21 -13.10 -7.01 -32.79
C PHE A 21 -12.26 -7.95 -31.92
N ILE A 22 -12.88 -8.96 -31.28
CA ILE A 22 -12.16 -9.98 -30.50
C ILE A 22 -11.29 -10.84 -31.42
N LEU A 23 -11.81 -11.27 -32.57
CA LEU A 23 -11.05 -12.09 -33.52
C LEU A 23 -9.89 -11.33 -34.20
N LYS A 24 -10.00 -10.00 -34.38
CA LYS A 24 -8.89 -9.17 -34.85
C LYS A 24 -7.92 -8.77 -33.75
N GLY A 25 -8.40 -8.50 -32.54
CA GLY A 25 -7.56 -8.17 -31.38
C GLY A 25 -6.65 -9.31 -30.95
N VAL A 26 -7.08 -10.57 -31.15
CA VAL A 26 -6.27 -11.76 -30.85
C VAL A 26 -5.24 -12.10 -31.95
N ARG A 27 -5.26 -11.40 -33.09
CA ARG A 27 -4.41 -11.73 -34.25
C ARG A 27 -3.30 -10.71 -34.55
N ASN A 28 -3.12 -9.70 -33.70
CA ASN A 28 -2.17 -8.61 -33.97
C ASN A 28 -0.96 -8.53 -33.03
N ASP A 29 -0.76 -9.52 -32.16
CA ASP A 29 0.47 -9.67 -31.37
C ASP A 29 1.19 -10.97 -31.77
N SER A 30 1.72 -10.99 -32.98
CA SER A 30 2.82 -11.88 -33.36
C SER A 30 3.65 -11.19 -34.43
N ASP A 31 4.73 -10.55 -34.01
CA ASP A 31 6.08 -10.81 -34.52
C ASP A 31 7.03 -9.76 -33.92
N ASP A 32 7.61 -10.11 -32.76
CA ASP A 32 8.99 -9.84 -32.33
C ASP A 32 9.04 -9.84 -30.78
N GLU A 33 9.99 -10.61 -30.22
CA GLU A 33 10.31 -10.75 -28.77
C GLU A 33 9.62 -11.85 -27.93
N ILE A 34 9.41 -13.06 -28.47
CA ILE A 34 9.32 -14.27 -27.63
C ILE A 34 10.37 -15.30 -28.04
N SER A 35 11.55 -15.21 -27.44
CA SER A 35 12.46 -16.35 -27.28
C SER A 35 12.97 -16.43 -25.83
N ALA A 36 12.09 -16.80 -24.91
CA ALA A 36 12.48 -17.30 -23.59
C ALA A 36 11.33 -18.10 -22.95
N VAL A 37 10.91 -19.18 -23.62
CA VAL A 37 10.18 -20.26 -22.95
C VAL A 37 11.22 -21.11 -22.23
N VAL A 38 11.27 -20.97 -20.90
CA VAL A 38 12.02 -21.87 -20.02
C VAL A 38 11.16 -23.13 -19.80
N PRO A 39 11.71 -24.35 -19.93
CA PRO A 39 10.96 -25.58 -19.79
C PRO A 39 10.52 -25.84 -18.34
N ILE A 40 9.28 -26.33 -18.20
CA ILE A 40 8.69 -26.82 -16.96
C ILE A 40 9.34 -28.17 -16.62
N SER A 41 10.48 -28.11 -15.95
CA SER A 41 11.07 -29.25 -15.27
C SER A 41 11.95 -28.77 -14.12
N ASP A 42 11.34 -28.17 -13.09
CA ASP A 42 11.95 -27.94 -11.75
C ASP A 42 10.91 -27.69 -10.63
N ILE A 43 9.68 -28.22 -10.75
CA ILE A 43 8.68 -28.17 -9.66
C ILE A 43 8.89 -29.34 -8.69
N LYS A 44 10.07 -29.40 -8.05
CA LYS A 44 10.32 -30.31 -6.92
C LYS A 44 11.03 -29.67 -5.72
N GLU A 45 11.29 -28.37 -5.72
CA GLU A 45 12.00 -27.70 -4.61
C GLU A 45 11.14 -26.82 -3.69
N ILE A 46 9.81 -26.85 -3.80
CA ILE A 46 8.92 -26.14 -2.86
C ILE A 46 8.46 -27.08 -1.74
N LYS A 47 9.39 -27.54 -0.89
CA LYS A 47 9.02 -28.21 0.37
C LYS A 47 9.87 -27.84 1.59
N ASN A 48 10.71 -26.80 1.53
CA ASN A 48 11.52 -26.36 2.67
C ASN A 48 11.46 -24.83 2.93
N MET A 49 10.30 -24.19 2.79
CA MET A 49 10.13 -22.83 3.29
C MET A 49 9.57 -22.87 4.72
N ASN A 50 10.49 -22.68 5.67
CA ASN A 50 10.22 -22.42 7.08
C ASN A 50 9.60 -21.02 7.22
N PRO A 51 8.49 -20.79 7.96
CA PRO A 51 7.75 -19.52 7.92
C PRO A 51 8.36 -18.36 8.72
N ASN A 52 9.59 -18.47 9.24
CA ASN A 52 10.04 -17.61 10.34
C ASN A 52 11.30 -16.76 10.10
N GLU A 53 11.86 -16.72 8.89
CA GLU A 53 13.03 -15.90 8.59
C GLU A 53 12.85 -15.28 7.21
N GLY A 54 12.73 -13.94 7.11
CA GLY A 54 12.79 -13.32 5.78
C GLY A 54 12.33 -11.88 5.63
N TRP A 55 11.65 -11.28 6.62
CA TRP A 55 11.13 -9.90 6.45
C TRP A 55 11.57 -8.91 7.53
N ALA A 56 12.21 -9.39 8.61
CA ALA A 56 12.68 -8.53 9.71
C ALA A 56 14.18 -8.21 9.68
N ALA A 57 14.98 -8.91 8.85
CA ALA A 57 16.44 -8.74 8.83
C ALA A 57 16.88 -7.56 7.95
N ASP A 58 16.19 -7.34 6.82
CA ASP A 58 16.57 -6.30 5.86
C ASP A 58 16.21 -4.89 6.35
N GLU A 59 15.18 -4.76 7.19
CA GLU A 59 14.76 -3.47 7.77
C GLU A 59 15.70 -3.02 8.91
N HIS A 60 16.23 -3.98 9.68
CA HIS A 60 17.22 -3.68 10.72
C HIS A 60 18.58 -3.26 10.15
N GLN A 61 19.01 -3.82 9.01
CA GLN A 61 20.24 -3.37 8.34
C GLN A 61 20.09 -1.99 7.71
N ALA A 62 18.92 -1.65 7.15
CA ALA A 62 18.69 -0.32 6.56
C ALA A 62 18.71 0.80 7.61
N ILE A 63 18.16 0.56 8.80
CA ILE A 63 18.14 1.52 9.92
C ILE A 63 19.53 1.69 10.54
N GLU A 64 20.32 0.61 10.64
CA GLU A 64 21.69 0.66 11.16
C GLU A 64 22.67 1.36 10.18
N GLN A 65 22.45 1.22 8.87
CA GLN A 65 23.19 1.95 7.84
C GLN A 65 22.87 3.47 7.87
N GLN A 66 21.59 3.84 8.05
CA GLN A 66 21.19 5.25 8.19
C GLN A 66 21.75 5.92 9.46
N GLN A 67 21.89 5.18 10.57
CA GLN A 67 22.53 5.71 11.78
C GLN A 67 24.05 5.90 11.61
N LYS A 68 24.73 5.07 10.82
CA LYS A 68 26.16 5.24 10.51
C LYS A 68 26.43 6.44 9.60
N ASP A 69 25.56 6.71 8.64
CA ASP A 69 25.73 7.82 7.71
C ASP A 69 25.44 9.19 8.35
N LEU A 70 24.55 9.25 9.35
CA LEU A 70 24.32 10.44 10.19
C LEU A 70 25.49 10.79 11.12
N LEU A 71 26.36 9.82 11.44
CA LEU A 71 27.56 10.02 12.25
C LEU A 71 28.81 10.43 11.44
N GLN A 72 28.75 10.41 10.10
CA GLN A 72 29.88 10.75 9.21
C GLN A 72 29.74 12.07 8.42
N ALA A 73 28.61 12.77 8.51
CA ALA A 73 28.41 14.04 7.82
C ALA A 73 28.96 15.25 8.60
N GLN A 74 30.23 15.57 8.31
CA GLN A 74 30.96 16.84 8.47
C GLN A 74 31.33 17.39 9.87
N PRO A 75 32.63 17.66 10.11
CA PRO A 75 33.09 18.52 11.20
C PRO A 75 33.01 20.00 10.79
N ILE A 76 32.31 20.80 11.60
CA ILE A 76 32.39 22.27 11.54
C ILE A 76 33.78 22.68 12.02
N THR A 77 34.56 23.27 11.12
CA THR A 77 35.84 23.91 11.41
C THR A 77 35.60 25.16 12.26
N LEU A 78 35.87 25.09 13.56
CA LEU A 78 36.05 26.28 14.40
C LEU A 78 37.54 26.48 14.69
N ALA A 79 37.98 27.71 14.45
CA ALA A 79 39.37 28.11 14.44
C ALA A 79 40.07 27.95 15.79
N LYS A 80 41.36 27.72 15.66
CA LYS A 80 42.39 27.47 16.65
C LYS A 80 42.66 28.70 17.53
N ALA A 81 42.52 28.54 18.85
CA ALA A 81 43.26 29.31 19.86
C ALA A 81 43.66 28.37 21.01
N PRO A 82 44.85 28.53 21.61
CA PRO A 82 45.44 27.51 22.47
C PRO A 82 45.12 27.74 23.94
N ALA A 83 45.04 26.67 24.73
CA ALA A 83 46.01 26.38 25.80
C ALA A 83 45.43 25.40 26.84
N THR A 84 46.18 24.31 27.03
CA THR A 84 46.51 23.63 28.30
C THR A 84 45.43 23.05 29.23
N ALA A 85 45.85 21.89 29.77
CA ALA A 85 45.48 21.25 31.04
C ALA A 85 44.28 20.28 31.02
N ARG A 86 44.65 19.02 30.81
CA ARG A 86 43.97 17.81 31.27
C ARG A 86 43.61 17.90 32.76
N ILE A 87 42.38 17.57 33.12
CA ILE A 87 42.07 16.76 34.32
C ILE A 87 40.94 15.78 33.94
N SER A 88 41.19 14.50 34.21
CA SER A 88 40.29 13.37 34.00
C SER A 88 39.43 13.10 35.24
N GLU A 89 38.31 12.42 35.00
CA GLU A 89 37.50 11.60 35.94
C GLU A 89 36.83 12.38 37.09
N GLY A 90 35.50 12.43 37.22
CA GLY A 90 34.57 11.31 37.21
C GLY A 90 34.20 10.98 38.66
N LEU A 91 33.11 11.56 39.20
CA LEU A 91 32.36 11.05 40.36
C LEU A 91 31.01 11.82 40.48
N PRO A 92 29.95 11.22 41.04
CA PRO A 92 28.57 11.59 40.78
C PRO A 92 28.01 12.63 41.76
N LEU A 93 26.96 13.31 41.28
CA LEU A 93 26.04 14.15 42.06
C LEU A 93 25.42 13.38 43.24
N PRO A 94 25.27 14.04 44.40
CA PRO A 94 24.10 13.90 45.24
C PRO A 94 23.21 15.15 45.16
N LYS A 95 21.94 14.86 45.33
CA LYS A 95 20.78 15.75 45.27
C LYS A 95 20.72 16.68 46.49
N ASP A 96 19.98 17.76 46.25
CA ASP A 96 19.31 18.68 47.18
C ASP A 96 19.98 20.04 47.46
N PRO A 97 19.19 21.15 47.38
CA PRO A 97 19.69 22.49 47.52
C PRO A 97 19.76 22.86 49.00
N VAL A 98 20.96 23.00 49.54
CA VAL A 98 21.14 23.73 50.80
C VAL A 98 21.17 25.21 50.46
N ALA A 99 20.09 25.91 50.84
CA ALA A 99 20.06 27.35 50.92
C ALA A 99 21.16 27.80 51.89
N THR A 100 22.24 28.33 51.33
CA THR A 100 23.24 29.07 52.12
C THR A 100 22.92 30.54 51.93
N GLU A 101 22.33 31.13 52.96
CA GLU A 101 22.23 32.57 53.13
C GLU A 101 23.65 33.16 53.04
N GLU A 102 23.98 33.81 51.91
CA GLU A 102 25.09 34.75 51.84
C GLU A 102 24.73 35.96 52.71
N LYS A 103 25.10 35.89 53.98
CA LYS A 103 25.24 37.07 54.82
C LYS A 103 26.32 37.95 54.20
N ASN A 104 25.88 39.09 53.66
CA ASN A 104 26.71 40.27 53.44
C ASN A 104 27.47 40.61 54.74
N GLU A 105 28.73 40.17 54.84
CA GLU A 105 29.69 40.78 55.76
C GLU A 105 30.18 42.07 55.12
N GLU A 106 29.54 43.18 55.49
CA GLU A 106 30.16 44.50 55.42
C GLU A 106 31.45 44.48 56.25
N VAL A 107 32.59 44.39 55.58
CA VAL A 107 33.90 44.64 56.19
C VAL A 107 33.91 46.11 56.63
N PRO A 108 34.07 46.43 57.93
CA PRO A 108 34.00 47.81 58.39
C PRO A 108 35.27 48.56 57.96
N ALA A 109 35.11 49.52 57.05
CA ALA A 109 36.12 50.48 56.59
C ALA A 109 36.70 51.41 57.70
N LYS A 110 36.43 51.13 58.98
CA LYS A 110 36.84 51.94 60.14
C LYS A 110 38.17 51.52 60.77
N ALA A 111 38.72 50.36 60.43
CA ALA A 111 40.00 49.91 61.01
C ALA A 111 41.23 50.61 60.38
N SER A 112 41.16 51.04 59.12
CA SER A 112 42.34 51.61 58.43
C SER A 112 42.55 53.11 58.67
N THR A 113 41.55 53.83 59.19
CA THR A 113 41.64 55.28 59.44
C THR A 113 42.35 55.60 60.76
N ILE A 114 42.24 54.71 61.76
CA ILE A 114 42.80 54.92 63.10
C ILE A 114 44.33 54.78 63.10
N GLU A 115 44.89 53.81 62.36
CA GLU A 115 46.35 53.63 62.27
C GLU A 115 47.04 54.76 61.49
N THR A 116 46.40 55.33 60.47
CA THR A 116 46.97 56.45 59.71
C THR A 116 47.08 57.75 60.52
N ASP A 117 46.14 58.00 61.44
CA ASP A 117 46.14 59.22 62.25
C ASP A 117 47.15 59.17 63.41
N VAL A 118 47.38 57.98 63.99
CA VAL A 118 48.39 57.78 65.04
C VAL A 118 49.80 57.99 64.50
N ILE A 119 50.12 57.40 63.34
CA ILE A 119 51.42 57.53 62.68
C ILE A 119 51.69 58.97 62.25
N LYS A 120 50.65 59.69 61.79
CA LYS A 120 50.75 61.10 61.39
C LYS A 120 51.09 62.01 62.57
N ASN A 121 50.50 61.76 63.74
CA ASN A 121 50.73 62.54 64.96
C ASN A 121 52.13 62.31 65.56
N GLU A 122 52.62 61.08 65.59
CA GLU A 122 53.99 60.76 66.06
C GLU A 122 55.06 61.38 65.14
N LEU A 123 54.80 61.42 63.84
CA LEU A 123 55.72 62.01 62.87
C LEU A 123 55.77 63.55 62.96
N GLU A 124 54.63 64.21 63.18
CA GLU A 124 54.57 65.65 63.48
C GLU A 124 55.36 65.98 64.77
N ALA A 125 55.23 65.15 65.80
CA ALA A 125 55.97 65.31 67.05
C ALA A 125 57.50 65.16 66.86
N LEU A 126 57.93 64.18 66.06
CA LEU A 126 59.34 63.99 65.68
C LEU A 126 59.90 65.18 64.89
N LYS A 127 59.16 65.70 63.91
CA LYS A 127 59.56 66.92 63.16
C LYS A 127 59.71 68.14 64.07
N LEU A 128 58.80 68.29 65.02
CA LEU A 128 58.83 69.39 65.99
C LEU A 128 60.06 69.28 66.91
N SER A 129 60.39 68.06 67.34
CA SER A 129 61.56 67.77 68.19
C SER A 129 62.88 68.09 67.47
N SER A 130 63.06 67.61 66.23
CA SER A 130 64.28 67.88 65.45
C SER A 130 64.45 69.37 65.13
N ARG A 131 63.35 70.10 64.87
CA ARG A 131 63.40 71.57 64.68
C ARG A 131 63.85 72.31 65.93
N LYS A 132 63.40 71.87 67.12
CA LYS A 132 63.84 72.47 68.39
C LYS A 132 65.33 72.26 68.64
N GLN A 133 65.83 71.05 68.41
CA GLN A 133 67.27 70.76 68.56
C GLN A 133 68.16 71.58 67.61
N ILE A 134 67.72 71.78 66.36
CA ILE A 134 68.45 72.63 65.41
C ILE A 134 68.49 74.10 65.87
N GLU A 135 67.38 74.64 66.39
CA GLU A 135 67.36 76.01 66.90
C GLU A 135 68.14 76.19 68.21
N GLU A 136 68.14 75.19 69.10
CA GLU A 136 68.98 75.19 70.30
C GLU A 136 70.47 75.25 69.96
N LEU A 137 70.93 74.42 69.02
CA LEU A 137 72.31 74.42 68.55
C LEU A 137 72.69 75.71 67.80
N LYS A 138 71.74 76.31 67.07
CA LYS A 138 71.95 77.58 66.38
C LYS A 138 72.11 78.74 67.37
N ASN A 139 71.30 78.77 68.42
CA ASN A 139 71.42 79.72 69.52
C ASN A 139 72.72 79.52 70.31
N GLU A 140 73.15 78.27 70.54
CA GLU A 140 74.42 77.97 71.20
C GLU A 140 75.62 78.41 70.35
N LYS A 141 75.59 78.13 69.04
CA LYS A 141 76.58 78.66 68.08
C LYS A 141 76.64 80.19 68.11
N GLN A 142 75.49 80.86 68.14
CA GLN A 142 75.43 82.32 68.21
C GLN A 142 76.06 82.85 69.52
N LYS A 143 75.72 82.25 70.67
CA LYS A 143 76.33 82.60 71.96
C LYS A 143 77.84 82.38 72.00
N LEU A 144 78.33 81.26 71.44
CA LEU A 144 79.76 80.97 71.30
C LEU A 144 80.46 81.99 70.40
N ASN A 145 79.81 82.39 69.29
CA ASN A 145 80.34 83.38 68.36
C ASN A 145 80.37 84.80 68.96
N GLU A 146 79.34 85.17 69.73
CA GLU A 146 79.29 86.43 70.48
C GLU A 146 80.34 86.47 71.62
N ALA A 147 80.56 85.34 72.31
CA ALA A 147 81.62 85.21 73.32
C ALA A 147 83.02 85.32 72.70
N LEU A 148 83.25 84.66 71.55
CA LEU A 148 84.51 84.73 70.80
C LEU A 148 84.79 86.16 70.28
N ASN A 149 83.78 86.83 69.72
CA ASN A 149 83.91 88.21 69.24
C ASN A 149 84.14 89.22 70.37
N ARG A 150 83.54 89.04 71.56
CA ARG A 150 83.82 89.89 72.73
C ARG A 150 85.25 89.73 73.24
N GLU A 151 85.81 88.52 73.18
CA GLU A 151 87.21 88.26 73.54
C GLU A 151 88.18 88.82 72.49
N LEU A 152 87.83 88.77 71.20
CA LEU A 152 88.65 89.33 70.10
C LEU A 152 88.59 90.87 69.99
N SER A 153 87.46 91.52 70.30
CA SER A 153 87.33 92.99 70.22
C SER A 153 87.86 93.77 71.43
N SER A 154 88.23 93.10 72.54
CA SER A 154 88.57 93.79 73.80
C SER A 154 90.06 93.82 74.16
N ARG A 155 90.98 93.26 73.36
CA ARG A 155 92.41 93.19 73.72
C ARG A 155 93.39 93.26 72.53
N ASP A 156 94.49 94.00 72.72
CA ASP A 156 95.66 94.02 71.84
C ASP A 156 96.40 92.67 71.84
N GLU A 157 96.79 92.23 70.65
CA GLU A 157 97.34 90.91 70.28
C GLU A 157 98.62 90.47 71.03
N LYS A 158 99.22 91.33 71.87
CA LYS A 158 100.55 91.14 72.48
C LYS A 158 100.59 90.78 73.97
N THR A 159 99.46 90.58 74.65
CA THR A 159 99.43 90.25 76.10
C THR A 159 98.50 89.09 76.49
N LEU A 160 98.35 88.06 75.65
CA LEU A 160 97.63 86.86 76.05
C LEU A 160 98.54 85.87 76.80
N SER A 161 98.07 85.38 77.96
CA SER A 161 98.65 84.26 78.68
C SER A 161 98.43 82.95 77.90
N GLU A 162 99.37 82.00 77.98
CA GLU A 162 99.32 80.71 77.29
C GLU A 162 98.03 79.93 77.61
N GLN A 163 97.52 80.07 78.84
CA GLN A 163 96.28 79.45 79.30
C GLN A 163 95.01 80.07 78.66
N GLU A 164 95.02 81.36 78.32
CA GLU A 164 93.91 82.02 77.62
C GLU A 164 93.90 81.64 76.13
N ARG A 165 95.08 81.40 75.53
CA ARG A 165 95.19 80.87 74.16
C ARG A 165 94.63 79.46 74.06
N GLU A 166 94.91 78.58 75.03
CA GLU A 166 94.34 77.24 75.06
C GLU A 166 92.81 77.26 75.20
N GLN A 167 92.25 78.18 76.00
CA GLN A 167 90.80 78.33 76.12
C GLN A 167 90.16 78.84 74.83
N LEU A 168 90.79 79.77 74.12
CA LEU A 168 90.31 80.24 72.82
C LEU A 168 90.36 79.13 71.77
N VAL A 169 91.46 78.38 71.70
CA VAL A 169 91.58 77.21 70.80
C VAL A 169 90.52 76.15 71.14
N TRP A 170 90.25 75.91 72.42
CA TRP A 170 89.18 74.99 72.84
C TRP A 170 87.78 75.49 72.44
N LYS A 171 87.49 76.78 72.65
CA LYS A 171 86.20 77.38 72.24
C LYS A 171 86.04 77.38 70.72
N GLU A 172 87.10 77.63 69.96
CA GLU A 172 87.11 77.60 68.50
C GLU A 172 86.91 76.17 67.97
N ASN A 173 87.57 75.18 68.57
CA ASN A 173 87.33 73.76 68.26
C ASN A 173 85.88 73.35 68.58
N LYS A 174 85.34 73.77 69.74
CA LYS A 174 83.95 73.49 70.12
C LYS A 174 82.94 74.18 69.20
N LEU A 175 83.22 75.41 68.76
CA LEU A 175 82.43 76.12 67.76
C LEU A 175 82.44 75.36 66.42
N LYS A 176 83.60 74.84 66.01
CA LYS A 176 83.76 74.06 64.78
C LYS A 176 83.01 72.73 64.85
N GLU A 177 83.06 72.04 65.98
CA GLU A 177 82.27 70.82 66.25
C GLU A 177 80.76 71.12 66.20
N ALA A 178 80.31 72.19 66.85
CA ALA A 178 78.90 72.61 66.82
C ALA A 178 78.45 73.00 65.39
N GLN A 179 79.31 73.67 64.61
CA GLN A 179 79.03 73.95 63.19
C GLN A 179 78.89 72.68 62.36
N GLN A 180 79.81 71.73 62.53
CA GLN A 180 79.75 70.45 61.81
C GLN A 180 78.52 69.62 62.20
N ALA A 181 78.15 69.60 63.49
CA ALA A 181 76.94 68.93 63.97
C ALA A 181 75.67 69.58 63.39
N LEU A 182 75.61 70.92 63.37
CA LEU A 182 74.49 71.66 62.80
C LEU A 182 74.37 71.44 61.29
N GLU A 183 75.49 71.41 60.56
CA GLU A 183 75.48 71.12 59.13
C GLU A 183 75.03 69.69 58.83
N ARG A 184 75.49 68.70 59.63
CA ARG A 184 75.03 67.30 59.53
C ARG A 184 73.53 67.17 59.78
N LEU A 185 73.04 67.70 60.91
CA LEU A 185 71.61 67.65 61.27
C LEU A 185 70.75 68.40 60.25
N THR A 186 71.25 69.48 59.66
CA THR A 186 70.53 70.21 58.61
C THR A 186 70.41 69.37 57.35
N LYS A 187 71.50 68.69 56.93
CA LYS A 187 71.48 67.77 55.78
C LYS A 187 70.56 66.57 56.03
N GLU A 188 70.64 65.95 57.21
CA GLU A 188 69.76 64.83 57.60
C GLU A 188 68.29 65.26 57.62
N ASN A 189 67.95 66.42 58.18
CA ASN A 189 66.58 66.93 58.21
C ASN A 189 66.05 67.26 56.80
N GLN A 190 66.90 67.78 55.91
CA GLN A 190 66.54 67.98 54.50
C GLN A 190 66.28 66.64 53.78
N GLN A 191 67.12 65.63 54.02
CA GLN A 191 66.93 64.28 53.47
C GLN A 191 65.63 63.63 53.98
N PHE A 192 65.36 63.68 55.28
CA PHE A 192 64.11 63.17 55.85
C PHE A 192 62.89 63.91 55.30
N SER A 193 62.97 65.23 55.15
CA SER A 193 61.89 66.02 54.56
C SER A 193 61.62 65.63 53.10
N ALA A 194 62.67 65.37 52.32
CA ALA A 194 62.54 64.94 50.93
C ALA A 194 61.95 63.52 50.83
N GLN A 195 62.45 62.57 51.63
CA GLN A 195 61.91 61.21 51.70
C GLN A 195 60.45 61.20 52.15
N TYR A 196 60.06 62.05 53.11
CA TYR A 196 58.68 62.18 53.53
C TYR A 196 57.79 62.73 52.42
N ALA A 197 58.23 63.76 51.70
CA ALA A 197 57.48 64.30 50.58
C ALA A 197 57.28 63.26 49.47
N GLU A 198 58.31 62.46 49.16
CA GLU A 198 58.24 61.37 48.20
C GLU A 198 57.30 60.23 48.64
N GLN A 199 57.35 59.83 49.91
CA GLN A 199 56.42 58.82 50.44
C GLN A 199 54.98 59.33 50.47
N LYS A 200 54.78 60.61 50.78
CA LYS A 200 53.46 61.23 50.73
C LYS A 200 52.89 61.19 49.32
N THR A 201 53.66 61.58 48.30
CA THR A 201 53.19 61.51 46.91
C THR A 201 52.96 60.08 46.44
N LYS A 202 53.81 59.11 46.83
CA LYS A 202 53.57 57.69 46.54
C LYS A 202 52.28 57.17 47.17
N ASN A 203 51.98 57.54 48.41
CA ASN A 203 50.74 57.15 49.07
C ASN A 203 49.50 57.81 48.43
N GLU A 204 49.60 59.07 48.02
CA GLU A 204 48.52 59.76 47.29
C GLU A 204 48.27 59.09 45.92
N GLN A 205 49.32 58.71 45.19
CA GLN A 205 49.22 57.94 43.93
C GLN A 205 48.59 56.57 44.14
N LEU A 206 49.03 55.82 45.16
CA LEU A 206 48.50 54.49 45.46
C LEU A 206 47.03 54.55 45.87
N LEU A 207 46.61 55.58 46.60
CA LEU A 207 45.20 55.83 46.91
C LEU A 207 44.38 56.12 45.65
N GLN A 208 44.93 56.89 44.70
CA GLN A 208 44.27 57.17 43.44
C GLN A 208 44.16 55.91 42.56
N GLU A 209 45.22 55.10 42.47
CA GLU A 209 45.19 53.80 41.77
C GLU A 209 44.17 52.85 42.39
N MET A 210 44.13 52.73 43.72
CA MET A 210 43.14 51.93 44.44
C MET A 210 41.71 52.40 44.18
N ALA A 211 41.48 53.72 44.07
CA ALA A 211 40.17 54.26 43.73
C ALA A 211 39.76 53.89 42.30
N MET A 212 40.67 54.06 41.31
CA MET A 212 40.39 53.69 39.92
C MET A 212 40.13 52.19 39.75
N VAL A 213 40.89 51.33 40.45
CA VAL A 213 40.68 49.88 40.44
C VAL A 213 39.33 49.52 41.07
N ARG A 214 38.95 50.16 42.17
CA ARG A 214 37.63 49.95 42.80
C ARG A 214 36.50 50.32 41.85
N ASP A 215 36.60 51.46 41.19
CA ASP A 215 35.58 51.93 40.25
C ASP A 215 35.48 51.00 39.03
N ALA A 216 36.62 50.53 38.50
CA ALA A 216 36.66 49.56 37.42
C ALA A 216 36.03 48.21 37.81
N LEU A 217 36.31 47.72 39.02
CA LEU A 217 35.70 46.51 39.57
C LEU A 217 34.18 46.65 39.75
N GLU A 218 33.70 47.81 40.19
CA GLU A 218 32.26 48.03 40.35
C GLU A 218 31.54 48.08 38.99
N VAL A 219 32.16 48.67 37.97
CA VAL A 219 31.63 48.64 36.59
C VAL A 219 31.58 47.22 36.04
N GLU A 220 32.65 46.43 36.22
CA GLU A 220 32.70 45.03 35.77
C GLU A 220 31.65 44.18 36.50
N LYS A 221 31.51 44.36 37.81
CA LYS A 221 30.48 43.70 38.61
C LYS A 221 29.07 44.02 38.12
N GLN A 222 28.76 45.29 37.81
CA GLN A 222 27.46 45.67 37.26
C GLN A 222 27.21 45.02 35.89
N SER A 223 28.23 45.00 35.01
CA SER A 223 28.12 44.33 33.71
C SER A 223 27.89 42.82 33.84
N LEU A 224 28.54 42.16 34.80
CA LEU A 224 28.33 40.74 35.08
C LEU A 224 26.93 40.46 35.65
N LEU A 225 26.41 41.35 36.51
CA LEU A 225 25.04 41.24 37.03
C LEU A 225 24.00 41.39 35.91
N GLU A 226 24.19 42.32 34.99
CA GLU A 226 23.29 42.49 33.83
C GLU A 226 23.29 41.25 32.92
N LYS A 227 24.48 40.68 32.63
CA LYS A 227 24.60 39.42 31.88
C LYS A 227 23.94 38.25 32.60
N LEU A 228 24.06 38.19 33.93
CA LEU A 228 23.42 37.15 34.73
C LEU A 228 21.90 37.22 34.64
N GLU A 229 21.32 38.42 34.75
CA GLU A 229 19.87 38.61 34.60
C GLU A 229 19.40 38.29 33.19
N LEU A 230 20.14 38.69 32.15
CA LEU A 230 19.83 38.33 30.76
C LEU A 230 19.80 36.81 30.56
N HIS A 231 20.81 36.09 31.06
CA HIS A 231 20.84 34.64 30.95
C HIS A 231 19.76 33.95 31.78
N LYS A 232 19.31 34.53 32.90
CA LYS A 232 18.15 34.02 33.63
C LYS A 232 16.88 34.15 32.78
N THR A 233 16.67 35.31 32.17
CA THR A 233 15.49 35.54 31.31
C THR A 233 15.50 34.61 30.10
N GLU A 234 16.65 34.45 29.41
CA GLU A 234 16.79 33.52 28.28
C GLU A 234 16.49 32.08 28.72
N LYS A 235 16.98 31.67 29.89
CA LYS A 235 16.71 30.34 30.43
C LYS A 235 15.22 30.12 30.69
N GLU A 236 14.52 31.11 31.25
CA GLU A 236 13.08 31.03 31.50
C GLU A 236 12.28 30.94 30.19
N GLU A 237 12.67 31.70 29.17
CA GLU A 237 12.08 31.61 27.83
C GLU A 237 12.30 30.23 27.20
N PHE A 238 13.52 29.68 27.27
CA PHE A 238 13.79 28.33 26.78
C PHE A 238 12.98 27.27 27.52
N VAL A 239 12.82 27.38 28.84
CA VAL A 239 11.97 26.47 29.62
C VAL A 239 10.51 26.56 29.18
N ALA A 240 10.00 27.77 28.92
CA ALA A 240 8.65 27.96 28.41
C ALA A 240 8.46 27.30 27.03
N VAL A 241 9.41 27.50 26.10
CA VAL A 241 9.39 26.89 24.76
C VAL A 241 9.47 25.36 24.84
N ILE A 242 10.32 24.81 25.70
CA ILE A 242 10.40 23.36 25.91
C ILE A 242 9.06 22.81 26.44
N SER A 243 8.42 23.53 27.36
CA SER A 243 7.12 23.14 27.91
C SER A 243 6.02 23.12 26.83
N THR A 244 5.95 24.14 25.96
CA THR A 244 4.96 24.19 24.87
C THR A 244 5.21 23.09 23.84
N LEU A 245 6.45 22.90 23.40
CA LEU A 245 6.82 21.83 22.47
C LEU A 245 6.52 20.44 23.04
N THR A 246 6.75 20.24 24.33
CA THR A 246 6.41 18.97 25.01
C THR A 246 4.91 18.71 25.01
N GLN A 247 4.09 19.76 25.20
CA GLN A 247 2.64 19.65 25.12
C GLN A 247 2.17 19.35 23.70
N GLU A 248 2.68 20.08 22.70
CA GLU A 248 2.35 19.86 21.29
C GLU A 248 2.70 18.44 20.84
N LEU A 249 3.87 17.93 21.23
CA LEU A 249 4.26 16.54 20.95
C LEU A 249 3.31 15.53 21.60
N LYS A 250 2.84 15.79 22.82
CA LYS A 250 1.86 14.93 23.51
C LYS A 250 0.51 14.94 22.80
N GLU A 251 0.04 16.11 22.36
CA GLU A 251 -1.21 16.24 21.61
C GLU A 251 -1.13 15.56 20.24
N LEU A 252 0.00 15.71 19.54
CA LEU A 252 0.24 15.04 18.26
C LEU A 252 0.24 13.52 18.43
N LYS A 253 0.98 13.01 19.43
CA LYS A 253 1.03 11.59 19.75
C LYS A 253 -0.37 11.01 20.03
N ASN A 254 -1.18 11.73 20.81
CA ASN A 254 -2.55 11.29 21.11
C ASN A 254 -3.44 11.27 19.84
N LYS A 255 -3.29 12.26 18.95
CA LYS A 255 -4.01 12.29 17.67
C LYS A 255 -3.60 11.15 16.75
N ASP A 256 -2.30 10.88 16.64
CA ASP A 256 -1.79 9.76 15.83
C ASP A 256 -2.30 8.42 16.36
N GLU A 257 -2.26 8.21 17.68
CA GLU A 257 -2.80 7.00 18.31
C GLU A 257 -4.30 6.85 18.08
N GLN A 258 -5.07 7.94 18.15
CA GLN A 258 -6.50 7.94 17.82
C GLN A 258 -6.74 7.55 16.36
N ILE A 259 -6.04 8.17 15.40
CA ILE A 259 -6.19 7.90 13.97
C ILE A 259 -5.84 6.44 13.65
N ILE A 260 -4.75 5.93 14.24
CA ILE A 260 -4.35 4.53 14.08
C ILE A 260 -5.44 3.60 14.59
N ASN A 261 -5.97 3.85 15.78
CA ASN A 261 -7.03 3.01 16.36
C ASN A 261 -8.32 3.04 15.52
N GLU A 262 -8.77 4.21 15.08
CA GLU A 262 -9.93 4.35 14.20
C GLU A 262 -9.72 3.64 12.85
N SER A 263 -8.52 3.73 12.29
CA SER A 263 -8.19 3.04 11.04
C SER A 263 -8.14 1.52 11.21
N LEU A 264 -7.60 1.02 12.32
CA LEU A 264 -7.58 -0.40 12.65
C LEU A 264 -8.99 -0.95 12.86
N GLU A 265 -9.87 -0.19 13.52
CA GLU A 265 -11.26 -0.59 13.74
C GLU A 265 -12.02 -0.68 12.41
N LYS A 266 -11.88 0.31 11.53
CA LYS A 266 -12.47 0.28 10.17
C LYS A 266 -11.98 -0.91 9.36
N LEU A 267 -10.66 -1.15 9.34
CA LEU A 267 -10.06 -2.27 8.61
C LEU A 267 -10.53 -3.62 9.17
N ASN A 268 -10.73 -3.72 10.48
CA ASN A 268 -11.22 -4.94 11.12
C ASN A 268 -12.69 -5.22 10.76
N ILE A 269 -13.55 -4.19 10.74
CA ILE A 269 -14.95 -4.32 10.29
C ILE A 269 -14.99 -4.77 8.83
N GLU A 270 -14.25 -4.09 7.95
CA GLU A 270 -14.20 -4.43 6.52
C GLU A 270 -13.71 -5.87 6.29
N ASN A 271 -12.69 -6.31 7.02
CA ASN A 271 -12.23 -7.71 6.95
C ASN A 271 -13.28 -8.72 7.43
N GLN A 272 -14.08 -8.37 8.44
CA GLN A 272 -15.17 -9.24 8.90
C GLN A 272 -16.29 -9.32 7.86
N ASP A 273 -16.67 -8.20 7.26
CA ASP A 273 -17.68 -8.14 6.20
C ASP A 273 -17.25 -8.92 4.96
N LEU A 274 -16.01 -8.75 4.50
CA LEU A 274 -15.44 -9.51 3.39
C LEU A 274 -15.38 -11.01 3.68
N LYS A 275 -15.09 -11.40 4.93
CA LYS A 275 -15.10 -12.80 5.35
C LYS A 275 -16.52 -13.38 5.34
N ALA A 276 -17.52 -12.62 5.77
CA ALA A 276 -18.92 -13.01 5.72
C ALA A 276 -19.42 -13.14 4.27
N GLU A 277 -19.05 -12.20 3.40
CA GLU A 277 -19.40 -12.24 1.98
C GLU A 277 -18.76 -13.44 1.28
N LYS A 278 -17.47 -13.70 1.53
CA LYS A 278 -16.78 -14.90 1.04
C LYS A 278 -17.50 -16.18 1.46
N GLN A 279 -17.92 -16.27 2.72
CA GLN A 279 -18.65 -17.44 3.23
C GLN A 279 -19.98 -17.63 2.50
N LYS A 280 -20.72 -16.55 2.26
CA LYS A 280 -21.97 -16.57 1.50
C LYS A 280 -21.77 -17.08 0.07
N TYR A 281 -20.72 -16.64 -0.63
CA TYR A 281 -20.42 -17.15 -1.98
C TYR A 281 -20.00 -18.62 -1.97
N LEU A 282 -19.25 -19.07 -0.96
CA LEU A 282 -18.90 -20.49 -0.83
C LEU A 282 -20.14 -21.38 -0.64
N GLU A 283 -21.09 -20.94 0.19
CA GLU A 283 -22.37 -21.64 0.37
C GLU A 283 -23.21 -21.66 -0.91
N MET A 284 -23.24 -20.54 -1.65
CA MET A 284 -23.92 -20.47 -2.94
C MET A 284 -23.28 -21.40 -3.98
N ILE A 285 -21.95 -21.43 -4.08
CA ILE A 285 -21.21 -22.33 -4.97
C ILE A 285 -21.52 -23.78 -4.63
N LYS A 286 -21.52 -24.14 -3.34
CA LYS A 286 -21.87 -25.48 -2.90
C LYS A 286 -23.30 -25.86 -3.29
N GLY A 287 -24.27 -24.96 -3.07
CA GLY A 287 -25.66 -25.19 -3.49
C GLY A 287 -25.80 -25.41 -5.00
N LEU A 288 -25.10 -24.62 -5.83
CA LEU A 288 -25.10 -24.79 -7.28
C LEU A 288 -24.44 -26.10 -7.73
N GLN A 289 -23.41 -26.57 -7.00
CA GLN A 289 -22.78 -27.86 -7.26
C GLN A 289 -23.75 -29.02 -6.96
N ASP A 290 -24.46 -28.95 -5.83
CA ASP A 290 -25.47 -29.94 -5.45
C ASP A 290 -26.62 -29.98 -6.48
N ASP A 291 -27.08 -28.81 -6.96
CA ASP A 291 -28.10 -28.71 -8.01
C ASP A 291 -27.63 -29.29 -9.35
N LEU A 292 -26.38 -29.03 -9.75
CA LEU A 292 -25.81 -29.61 -10.96
C LEU A 292 -25.72 -31.14 -10.89
N GLU A 293 -25.32 -31.69 -9.74
CA GLU A 293 -25.28 -33.13 -9.52
C GLU A 293 -26.68 -33.75 -9.60
N LEU A 294 -27.68 -33.11 -8.96
CA LEU A 294 -29.07 -33.55 -9.04
C LEU A 294 -29.62 -33.53 -10.47
N ILE A 295 -29.33 -32.47 -11.23
CA ILE A 295 -29.74 -32.37 -12.64
C ILE A 295 -29.08 -33.46 -13.48
N LYS A 296 -27.80 -33.75 -13.23
CA LYS A 296 -27.07 -34.81 -13.94
C LYS A 296 -27.72 -36.18 -13.69
N ILE A 297 -28.01 -36.52 -12.43
CA ILE A 297 -28.68 -37.76 -12.05
C ILE A 297 -30.07 -37.86 -12.71
N LYS A 298 -30.89 -36.79 -12.64
CA LYS A 298 -32.22 -36.77 -13.25
C LYS A 298 -32.16 -36.92 -14.77
N ASN A 299 -31.21 -36.27 -15.44
CA ASN A 299 -31.05 -36.40 -16.87
C ASN A 299 -30.62 -37.81 -17.27
N GLU A 300 -29.69 -38.42 -16.52
CA GLU A 300 -29.26 -39.80 -16.76
C GLU A 300 -30.41 -40.79 -16.58
N GLN A 301 -31.23 -40.62 -15.53
CA GLN A 301 -32.45 -41.40 -15.34
C GLN A 301 -33.42 -41.23 -16.52
N ARG A 302 -33.68 -40.00 -16.97
CA ARG A 302 -34.57 -39.74 -18.11
C ARG A 302 -34.04 -40.34 -19.42
N VAL A 303 -32.73 -40.31 -19.63
CA VAL A 303 -32.11 -40.98 -20.79
C VAL A 303 -32.36 -42.48 -20.72
N GLN A 304 -32.16 -43.10 -19.55
CA GLN A 304 -32.41 -44.53 -19.35
C GLN A 304 -33.89 -44.91 -19.55
N GLU A 305 -34.83 -44.11 -19.04
CA GLU A 305 -36.27 -44.28 -19.25
C GLU A 305 -36.63 -44.19 -20.74
N ASN A 306 -36.08 -43.18 -21.44
CA ASN A 306 -36.28 -43.01 -22.88
C ASN A 306 -35.69 -44.17 -23.69
N GLU A 307 -34.51 -44.66 -23.35
CA GLU A 307 -33.89 -45.82 -23.99
C GLU A 307 -34.74 -47.08 -23.81
N SER A 308 -35.28 -47.30 -22.60
CA SER A 308 -36.21 -48.40 -22.33
C SER A 308 -37.49 -48.29 -23.17
N ALA A 309 -38.08 -47.10 -23.25
CA ALA A 309 -39.27 -46.86 -24.07
C ALA A 309 -38.99 -47.09 -25.57
N ILE A 310 -37.84 -46.64 -26.07
CA ILE A 310 -37.41 -46.88 -27.46
C ILE A 310 -37.22 -48.37 -27.72
N ALA A 311 -36.60 -49.11 -26.79
CA ALA A 311 -36.42 -50.56 -26.91
C ALA A 311 -37.78 -51.30 -26.98
N GLN A 312 -38.74 -50.92 -26.12
CA GLN A 312 -40.10 -51.47 -26.15
C GLN A 312 -40.82 -51.17 -27.47
N LEU A 313 -40.72 -49.94 -27.97
CA LEU A 313 -41.30 -49.54 -29.25
C LEU A 313 -40.69 -50.31 -30.43
N LYS A 314 -39.37 -50.56 -30.42
CA LYS A 314 -38.70 -51.38 -31.44
C LYS A 314 -39.24 -52.81 -31.46
N VAL A 315 -39.36 -53.46 -30.30
CA VAL A 315 -39.93 -54.81 -30.20
C VAL A 315 -41.36 -54.83 -30.75
N LYS A 316 -42.21 -53.89 -30.33
CA LYS A 316 -43.58 -53.80 -30.82
C LYS A 316 -43.67 -53.57 -32.32
N ASN A 317 -42.79 -52.74 -32.89
CA ASN A 317 -42.72 -52.54 -34.34
C ASN A 317 -42.31 -53.82 -35.06
N THR A 318 -41.29 -54.54 -34.58
CA THR A 318 -40.88 -55.82 -35.16
C THR A 318 -42.00 -56.87 -35.09
N ASP A 319 -42.76 -56.92 -33.99
CA ASP A 319 -43.91 -57.82 -33.86
C ASP A 319 -45.05 -57.44 -34.81
N LEU A 320 -45.34 -56.15 -34.97
CA LEU A 320 -46.31 -55.66 -35.95
C LEU A 320 -45.86 -55.97 -37.38
N GLU A 321 -44.58 -55.80 -37.71
CA GLU A 321 -44.02 -56.17 -39.01
C GLU A 321 -44.20 -57.67 -39.29
N LYS A 322 -43.91 -58.54 -38.31
CA LYS A 322 -44.16 -59.99 -38.43
C LYS A 322 -45.63 -60.33 -38.61
N GLN A 323 -46.53 -59.67 -37.86
CA GLN A 323 -47.97 -59.87 -38.01
C GLN A 323 -48.46 -59.44 -39.40
N ILE A 324 -48.00 -58.28 -39.90
CA ILE A 324 -48.32 -57.81 -41.25
C ILE A 324 -47.80 -58.79 -42.30
N GLN A 325 -46.55 -59.27 -42.16
CA GLN A 325 -45.98 -60.26 -43.07
C GLN A 325 -46.78 -61.57 -43.09
N SER A 326 -47.13 -62.13 -41.92
CA SER A 326 -47.94 -63.34 -41.81
C SER A 326 -49.33 -63.15 -42.42
N ARG A 327 -49.99 -62.01 -42.14
CA ARG A 327 -51.32 -61.72 -42.69
C ARG A 327 -51.27 -61.58 -44.21
N ASN A 328 -50.24 -60.91 -44.74
CA ASN A 328 -50.04 -60.76 -46.17
C ASN A 328 -49.75 -62.10 -46.84
N SER A 329 -48.94 -62.97 -46.22
CA SER A 329 -48.69 -64.31 -46.78
C SER A 329 -49.97 -65.16 -46.78
N GLU A 330 -50.74 -65.16 -45.70
CA GLU A 330 -52.04 -65.85 -45.64
C GLU A 330 -53.03 -65.34 -46.69
N GLN A 331 -53.08 -64.01 -46.90
CA GLN A 331 -53.91 -63.43 -47.95
C GLN A 331 -53.44 -63.83 -49.35
N LEU A 332 -52.13 -63.84 -49.59
CA LEU A 332 -51.55 -64.29 -50.85
C LEU A 332 -51.89 -65.75 -51.14
N ASP A 333 -51.77 -66.63 -50.14
CA ASP A 333 -52.09 -68.05 -50.27
C ASP A 333 -53.58 -68.27 -50.57
N ARG A 334 -54.48 -67.51 -49.90
CA ARG A 334 -55.92 -67.55 -50.19
C ARG A 334 -56.23 -67.09 -51.62
N LEU A 335 -55.64 -65.98 -52.06
CA LEU A 335 -55.83 -65.47 -53.42
C LEU A 335 -55.28 -66.45 -54.47
N GLN A 336 -54.16 -67.12 -54.20
CA GLN A 336 -53.63 -68.16 -55.08
C GLN A 336 -54.57 -69.37 -55.16
N GLN A 337 -55.17 -69.79 -54.05
CA GLN A 337 -56.17 -70.85 -54.03
C GLN A 337 -57.44 -70.47 -54.80
N GLU A 338 -57.95 -69.25 -54.60
CA GLU A 338 -59.11 -68.74 -55.35
C GLU A 338 -58.82 -68.66 -56.85
N LEU A 339 -57.63 -68.18 -57.24
CA LEU A 339 -57.19 -68.17 -58.64
C LEU A 339 -57.13 -69.58 -59.23
N ALA A 340 -56.59 -70.55 -58.51
CA ALA A 340 -56.52 -71.94 -58.96
C ALA A 340 -57.93 -72.56 -59.13
N LEU A 341 -58.85 -72.29 -58.19
CA LEU A 341 -60.25 -72.71 -58.29
C LEU A 341 -60.95 -72.06 -59.49
N PHE A 342 -60.77 -70.75 -59.68
CA PHE A 342 -61.35 -70.02 -60.80
C PHE A 342 -60.81 -70.51 -62.15
N GLN A 343 -59.51 -70.80 -62.25
CA GLN A 343 -58.90 -71.41 -63.43
C GLN A 343 -59.51 -72.79 -63.73
N LYS A 344 -59.69 -73.64 -62.71
CA LYS A 344 -60.34 -74.95 -62.86
C LYS A 344 -61.79 -74.82 -63.33
N GLN A 345 -62.55 -73.89 -62.74
CA GLN A 345 -63.93 -73.62 -63.17
C GLN A 345 -63.99 -73.10 -64.61
N SER A 346 -63.08 -72.21 -65.00
CA SER A 346 -62.97 -71.70 -66.36
C SER A 346 -62.64 -72.81 -67.37
N GLN A 347 -61.72 -73.71 -67.04
CA GLN A 347 -61.43 -74.90 -67.84
C GLN A 347 -62.65 -75.83 -67.97
N GLN A 348 -63.37 -76.06 -66.88
CA GLN A 348 -64.58 -76.87 -66.89
C GLN A 348 -65.65 -76.24 -67.79
N LEU A 349 -65.94 -74.95 -67.63
CA LEU A 349 -66.89 -74.22 -68.46
C LEU A 349 -66.51 -74.26 -69.94
N LYS A 350 -65.22 -74.16 -70.26
CA LYS A 350 -64.74 -74.31 -71.63
C LYS A 350 -65.05 -75.70 -72.19
N SER A 351 -64.76 -76.77 -71.43
CA SER A 351 -65.07 -78.14 -71.81
C SER A 351 -66.57 -78.38 -71.97
N ASP A 352 -67.39 -77.85 -71.06
CA ASP A 352 -68.85 -77.97 -71.10
C ASP A 352 -69.41 -77.23 -72.33
N ASN A 353 -68.86 -76.05 -72.65
CA ASN A 353 -69.24 -75.29 -73.83
C ASN A 353 -68.84 -76.01 -75.13
N GLU A 354 -67.65 -76.61 -75.20
CA GLU A 354 -67.24 -77.45 -76.33
C GLU A 354 -68.17 -78.67 -76.50
N HIS A 355 -68.54 -79.33 -75.39
CA HIS A 355 -69.50 -80.43 -75.40
C HIS A 355 -70.89 -79.98 -75.88
N LEU A 356 -71.38 -78.85 -75.38
CA LEU A 356 -72.67 -78.29 -75.77
C LEU A 356 -72.69 -77.88 -77.25
N GLN A 357 -71.61 -77.26 -77.74
CA GLN A 357 -71.45 -76.90 -79.15
C GLN A 357 -71.48 -78.15 -80.05
N ASN A 358 -70.79 -79.22 -79.67
CA ASN A 358 -70.83 -80.50 -80.39
C ASN A 358 -72.24 -81.12 -80.36
N THR A 359 -72.91 -81.10 -79.21
CA THR A 359 -74.28 -81.62 -79.08
C THR A 359 -75.28 -80.81 -79.91
N PHE A 360 -75.13 -79.48 -79.93
CA PHE A 360 -75.93 -78.59 -80.75
C PHE A 360 -75.72 -78.85 -82.24
N GLN A 361 -74.46 -79.04 -82.67
CA GLN A 361 -74.13 -79.39 -84.04
C GLN A 361 -74.75 -80.74 -84.45
N GLN A 362 -74.67 -81.76 -83.58
CA GLN A 362 -75.34 -83.05 -83.80
C GLN A 362 -76.86 -82.91 -83.89
N ALA A 363 -77.48 -82.12 -83.01
CA ALA A 363 -78.91 -81.86 -83.05
C ALA A 363 -79.33 -81.14 -84.33
N LYS A 364 -78.50 -80.19 -84.81
CA LYS A 364 -78.70 -79.51 -86.09
C LYS A 364 -78.64 -80.48 -87.26
N GLU A 365 -77.63 -81.33 -87.33
CA GLU A 365 -77.49 -82.37 -88.36
C GLU A 365 -78.67 -83.36 -88.34
N TYR A 366 -79.13 -83.74 -87.14
CA TYR A 366 -80.30 -84.60 -86.99
C TYR A 366 -81.58 -83.92 -87.49
N ASN A 367 -81.75 -82.64 -87.18
CA ASN A 367 -82.90 -81.85 -87.64
C ASN A 367 -82.88 -81.67 -89.17
N GLU A 368 -81.72 -81.41 -89.77
CA GLU A 368 -81.55 -81.36 -91.23
C GLU A 368 -81.96 -82.69 -91.89
N ARG A 369 -81.55 -83.84 -91.33
CA ARG A 369 -81.98 -85.17 -91.81
C ARG A 369 -83.49 -85.38 -91.67
N LEU A 370 -84.11 -84.89 -90.59
CA LEU A 370 -85.56 -84.98 -90.42
C LEU A 370 -86.31 -84.13 -91.44
N LEU A 371 -85.84 -82.91 -91.71
CA LEU A 371 -86.41 -82.05 -92.76
C LEU A 371 -86.26 -82.67 -94.16
N GLU A 372 -85.12 -83.31 -94.45
CA GLU A 372 -84.93 -84.06 -95.68
C GLU A 372 -85.91 -85.24 -95.78
N LYS A 373 -86.07 -86.00 -94.68
CA LYS A 373 -87.04 -87.10 -94.61
C LYS A 373 -88.49 -86.60 -94.75
N GLU A 374 -88.82 -85.47 -94.13
CA GLU A 374 -90.12 -84.82 -94.28
C GLU A 374 -90.36 -84.39 -95.72
N SER A 375 -89.37 -83.81 -96.38
CA SER A 375 -89.43 -83.43 -97.81
C SER A 375 -89.67 -84.66 -98.71
N ILE A 376 -88.96 -85.76 -98.47
CA ILE A 376 -89.14 -87.03 -99.20
C ILE A 376 -90.56 -87.58 -98.97
N LEU A 377 -91.01 -87.62 -97.71
CA LEU A 377 -92.37 -88.06 -97.38
C LEU A 377 -93.42 -87.16 -98.04
N HIS A 378 -93.22 -85.85 -98.05
CA HIS A 378 -94.15 -84.93 -98.67
C HIS A 378 -94.20 -85.12 -100.19
N TYR A 379 -93.04 -85.38 -100.81
CA TYR A 379 -92.95 -85.77 -102.22
C TYR A 379 -93.67 -87.10 -102.50
N GLU A 380 -93.46 -88.13 -101.68
CA GLU A 380 -94.14 -89.43 -101.80
C GLU A 380 -95.66 -89.34 -101.59
N LEU A 381 -96.09 -88.52 -100.63
CA LEU A 381 -97.50 -88.25 -100.36
C LEU A 381 -98.13 -87.51 -101.56
N THR A 382 -97.44 -86.51 -102.11
CA THR A 382 -97.89 -85.78 -103.30
C THR A 382 -97.97 -86.69 -104.51
N LYS A 383 -96.97 -87.54 -104.71
CA LYS A 383 -96.95 -88.59 -105.74
C LYS A 383 -98.12 -89.56 -105.57
N SER A 384 -98.38 -90.05 -104.36
CA SER A 384 -99.50 -90.96 -104.07
C SER A 384 -100.85 -90.26 -104.28
N ARG A 385 -100.99 -88.99 -103.88
CA ARG A 385 -102.19 -88.18 -104.18
C ARG A 385 -102.41 -88.03 -105.68
N ALA A 386 -101.36 -87.78 -106.46
CA ALA A 386 -101.47 -87.71 -107.92
C ALA A 386 -101.87 -89.06 -108.54
N GLN A 387 -101.34 -90.17 -108.02
CA GLN A 387 -101.75 -91.52 -108.44
C GLN A 387 -103.21 -91.83 -108.09
N VAL A 388 -103.67 -91.46 -106.89
CA VAL A 388 -105.07 -91.61 -106.47
C VAL A 388 -105.99 -90.73 -107.32
N LEU A 389 -105.63 -89.47 -107.58
CA LEU A 389 -106.39 -88.60 -108.50
C LEU A 389 -106.44 -89.16 -109.93
N GLY A 390 -105.34 -89.77 -110.39
CA GLY A 390 -105.32 -90.50 -111.67
C GLY A 390 -106.29 -91.69 -111.67
N LEU A 391 -106.31 -92.47 -110.59
CA LEU A 391 -107.24 -93.59 -110.41
C LEU A 391 -108.69 -93.13 -110.25
N GLU A 392 -108.95 -92.03 -109.54
CA GLU A 392 -110.27 -91.41 -109.40
C GLU A 392 -110.78 -90.95 -110.76
N LYS A 393 -109.92 -90.33 -111.59
CA LYS A 393 -110.29 -89.95 -112.96
C LYS A 393 -110.63 -91.18 -113.80
N ILE A 394 -109.85 -92.25 -113.71
CA ILE A 394 -110.15 -93.52 -114.39
C ILE A 394 -111.49 -94.11 -113.90
N CYS A 395 -111.75 -94.11 -112.59
CA CYS A 395 -113.01 -94.59 -112.03
C CYS A 395 -114.19 -93.70 -112.45
N MET A 396 -113.98 -92.39 -112.58
CA MET A 396 -114.98 -91.43 -113.02
C MET A 396 -115.29 -91.60 -114.51
N ASP A 397 -114.28 -91.84 -115.35
CA ASP A 397 -114.45 -92.21 -116.75
C ASP A 397 -115.20 -93.54 -116.90
N PHE A 398 -114.89 -94.55 -116.08
CA PHE A 398 -115.65 -95.81 -116.02
C PHE A 398 -117.08 -95.61 -115.54
N LYS A 399 -117.32 -94.72 -114.57
CA LYS A 399 -118.65 -94.39 -114.08
C LYS A 399 -119.49 -93.72 -115.16
N ILE A 400 -118.91 -92.78 -115.91
CA ILE A 400 -119.58 -92.13 -117.05
C ILE A 400 -119.91 -93.18 -118.13
N GLN A 401 -118.99 -94.09 -118.45
CA GLN A 401 -119.26 -95.19 -119.38
C GLN A 401 -120.38 -96.13 -118.90
N LEU A 402 -120.45 -96.43 -117.61
CA LEU A 402 -121.54 -97.24 -117.03
C LEU A 402 -122.89 -96.50 -117.05
N GLU A 403 -122.90 -95.20 -116.75
CA GLU A 403 -124.10 -94.35 -116.80
C GLU A 403 -124.59 -94.14 -118.24
N GLU A 404 -123.69 -94.04 -119.22
CA GLU A 404 -124.05 -94.03 -120.66
C GLU A 404 -124.65 -95.37 -121.12
N MET A 405 -124.16 -96.50 -120.59
CA MET A 405 -124.74 -97.82 -120.90
C MET A 405 -126.09 -98.07 -120.21
N GLN A 406 -126.43 -97.34 -119.14
CA GLN A 406 -127.67 -97.52 -118.39
C GLN A 406 -128.88 -96.78 -119.00
N ASN A 407 -128.67 -95.82 -119.90
CA ASN A 407 -129.75 -95.02 -120.54
C ASN A 407 -130.23 -95.53 -121.92
N ILE A 408 -129.85 -96.75 -122.35
CA ILE A 408 -130.30 -97.36 -123.63
C ILE A 408 -131.43 -98.41 -123.45
N ARG A 409 -132.08 -98.48 -122.27
CA ARG A 409 -133.35 -99.21 -122.10
C ARG A 409 -134.34 -98.44 -121.22
N VAL A 410 -135.08 -97.52 -121.83
CA VAL A 410 -136.55 -97.50 -121.97
C VAL A 410 -136.89 -96.68 -123.20
#